data_AF-A0A7Y2FI46-F1
#
_entry.id   AF-A0A7Y2FI46-F1
#
_cell.length_a   1.000
_cell.length_b   1.000
_cell.length_c   1.000
_cell.angle_alpha   90.00
_cell.angle_beta   90.00
_cell.angle_gamma   90.00
#
_symmetry.space_group_name_H-M   'P 1'
#
loop_
_entity.id
_entity.type
_entity.pdbx_description
1 polymer ?
#
loop_
_entity_poly.entity_id
_entity_poly.type
_entity_poly.pdbx_seq_one_letter_code
_entity_poly.pdbx_strand_id
1 'polypeptide(L)' 'RELRNWVRAERVATFLFEAFDENWKGGADPREVEKHWGLYRADRTPKEAVAGESK' A
#
# COMPACT_ATOMS: atom_id res chain seq x y z
N ARG A 1 -7.04 2.70 8.26
CA ARG A 1 -7.44 3.95 8.94
C ARG A 1 -6.67 4.16 10.25
N GLU A 2 -6.52 3.14 11.09
CA GLU A 2 -5.86 3.22 12.41
C GLU A 2 -4.44 3.82 12.37
N LEU A 3 -3.54 3.29 11.52
CA LEU A 3 -2.16 3.81 11.40
C LEU A 3 -2.13 5.31 11.12
N ARG A 4 -2.93 5.81 10.17
CA ARG A 4 -2.99 7.24 9.84
C ARG A 4 -3.42 8.10 11.04
N ASN A 5 -4.39 7.63 11.81
CA ASN A 5 -4.88 8.35 12.98
C ASN A 5 -3.81 8.41 14.07
N TRP A 6 -3.15 7.29 14.34
CA TRP A 6 -2.06 7.22 15.31
C TRP A 6 -0.87 8.09 14.91
N VAL A 7 -0.43 8.02 13.64
CA VAL A 7 0.68 8.85 13.11
C VAL A 7 0.40 10.34 13.29
N ARG A 8 -0.84 10.78 13.04
CA ARG A 8 -1.24 12.18 13.23
C ARG A 8 -1.24 12.59 14.70
N ALA A 9 -1.68 11.71 15.61
CA ALA A 9 -1.71 11.96 17.04
C ALA A 9 -0.29 12.05 17.63
N GLU A 10 0.56 11.07 17.32
CA GLU A 10 1.92 10.98 17.86
C GLU A 10 2.95 11.85 17.12
N ARG A 11 2.57 12.42 15.97
CA ARG A 11 3.44 13.25 15.12
C ARG A 11 4.76 12.56 14.72
N VAL A 12 4.71 11.26 14.48
CA VAL A 12 5.88 10.44 14.10
C VAL A 12 6.00 10.37 12.57
N ALA A 13 7.15 10.78 12.03
CA ALA A 13 7.44 10.60 10.61
C ALA A 13 7.39 9.11 10.24
N THR A 14 6.52 8.75 9.29
CA THR A 14 6.23 7.36 8.93
C THR A 14 6.30 7.20 7.42
N PHE A 15 7.12 6.24 6.98
CA PHE A 15 7.21 5.85 5.57
C PHE A 15 6.46 4.54 5.39
N LEU A 16 5.34 4.58 4.68
CA LEU A 16 4.56 3.39 4.39
C LEU A 16 5.23 2.60 3.26
N PHE A 17 5.36 1.29 3.46
CA PHE A 17 5.79 0.35 2.45
C PHE A 17 4.56 -0.37 1.85
N GLU A 18 4.13 -0.09 0.63
CA GLU A 18 4.66 0.90 -0.32
C GLU A 18 3.56 1.52 -1.21
N ALA A 19 3.94 2.40 -2.13
CA ALA A 19 2.98 3.09 -2.98
C ALA A 19 2.30 2.15 -4.00
N PHE A 20 3.08 1.37 -4.74
CA PHE A 20 2.60 0.55 -5.86
C PHE A 20 3.01 -0.91 -5.70
N ASP A 21 2.18 -1.81 -6.22
CA ASP A 21 2.58 -3.20 -6.40
C ASP A 21 3.79 -3.31 -7.34
N GLU A 22 4.76 -4.15 -6.94
CA GLU A 22 5.99 -4.40 -7.67
C GLU A 22 6.00 -5.83 -8.23
N ASN A 23 5.41 -6.03 -9.41
CA ASN A 23 5.29 -7.36 -10.03
C ASN A 23 6.63 -8.10 -10.26
N TRP A 24 7.74 -7.36 -10.27
CA TRP A 24 9.08 -7.90 -10.47
C TRP A 24 9.73 -8.44 -9.18
N LYS A 25 9.19 -8.14 -8.00
CA LYS A 25 9.76 -8.51 -6.70
C LYS A 25 9.51 -9.98 -6.36
N GLY A 26 10.49 -10.66 -5.77
CA GLY A 26 10.43 -12.11 -5.49
C GLY A 26 10.69 -12.99 -6.72
N GLY A 27 10.05 -14.15 -6.76
CA GLY A 27 10.17 -15.18 -7.79
C GLY A 27 9.16 -15.07 -8.94
N ALA A 28 8.94 -16.18 -9.64
CA ALA A 28 8.12 -16.23 -10.85
C ALA A 28 6.62 -16.40 -10.58
N ASP A 29 6.20 -16.83 -9.37
CA ASP A 29 4.77 -16.99 -9.07
C ASP A 29 4.14 -15.60 -8.88
N PRO A 30 3.13 -15.22 -9.69
CA PRO A 30 2.49 -13.91 -9.57
C PRO A 30 1.75 -13.70 -8.24
N ARG A 31 1.50 -14.75 -7.45
CA ARG A 31 0.80 -14.67 -6.15
C ARG A 31 1.73 -14.49 -4.95
N GLU A 32 3.05 -14.40 -5.18
CA GLU A 32 3.99 -14.12 -4.10
C GLU A 32 3.69 -12.78 -3.44
N VAL A 33 3.62 -12.77 -2.10
CA VAL A 33 3.16 -11.62 -1.31
C VAL A 33 3.99 -10.36 -1.55
N GLU A 34 5.29 -10.51 -1.84
CA GLU A 34 6.18 -9.38 -2.07
C GLU A 34 5.71 -8.48 -3.21
N LYS A 35 4.98 -9.02 -4.20
CA LYS A 35 4.47 -8.29 -5.35
C LYS A 35 3.25 -7.42 -5.02
N HIS A 36 2.64 -7.54 -3.83
CA HIS A 36 1.29 -7.04 -3.54
C HIS A 36 1.19 -6.04 -2.36
N TRP A 37 2.30 -5.44 -1.92
CA TRP A 37 2.33 -4.49 -0.78
C TRP A 37 1.86 -3.07 -1.11
N GLY A 38 1.65 -2.74 -2.38
CA GLY A 38 1.24 -1.41 -2.80
C GLY A 38 -0.13 -1.01 -2.26
N LEU A 39 -0.31 0.25 -1.89
CA LEU A 39 -1.64 0.85 -1.71
C LEU A 39 -2.40 0.96 -3.04
N TYR A 40 -1.66 1.07 -4.13
CA TYR A 40 -2.15 1.04 -5.51
C TYR A 40 -1.63 -0.20 -6.21
N ARG A 41 -2.38 -0.67 -7.22
CA ARG A 41 -1.90 -1.72 -8.13
C ARG A 41 -0.79 -1.17 -9.02
N ALA A 42 -0.08 -2.06 -9.72
CA ALA A 42 1.01 -1.69 -10.63
C ALA A 42 0.56 -0.75 -11.77
N ASP A 43 -0.71 -0.82 -12.18
CA ASP A 43 -1.34 0.08 -13.16
C ASP A 43 -1.84 1.40 -12.56
N ARG A 44 -1.52 1.65 -11.28
CA ARG A 44 -1.90 2.83 -10.48
C ARG A 44 -3.39 2.92 -10.12
N THR A 45 -4.19 1.88 -10.37
CA THR A 45 -5.56 1.84 -9.85
C THR A 45 -5.54 1.65 -8.32
N PRO A 46 -6.46 2.30 -7.57
CA PRO A 46 -6.47 2.21 -6.12
C PRO A 46 -6.95 0.84 -5.64
N LYS A 47 -6.39 0.34 -4.53
CA LYS A 47 -6.96 -0.79 -3.78
C LYS A 47 -8.01 -0.29 -2.78
N GLU A 48 -8.76 -1.21 -2.19
CA GLU A 48 -9.83 -0.94 -1.21
C GLU A 48 -9.41 0.00 -0.07
N ALA A 49 -8.16 -0.12 0.41
CA ALA A 49 -7.62 0.72 1.48
C ALA A 49 -7.56 2.23 1.14
N VAL A 50 -7.60 2.56 -0.16
CA VAL A 50 -7.59 3.92 -0.71
C VAL A 50 -8.94 4.29 -1.34
N ALA A 51 -9.56 3.36 -2.09
CA ALA A 51 -10.79 3.61 -2.85
C ALA A 51 -11.97 4.08 -1.99
N GLY A 52 -12.05 3.64 -0.73
CA GLY A 52 -13.10 4.03 0.21
C GLY A 52 -12.98 5.45 0.80
N GLU A 53 -11.95 6.23 0.43
CA GLU A 53 -11.72 7.59 0.95
C GLU A 53 -12.18 8.71 0.00
N SER A 54 -12.70 8.38 -1.19
CA SER A 54 -13.19 9.36 -2.18
C SER A 54 -14.64 9.82 -1.95
N LYS A 55 -15.14 9.77 -0.71
CA LYS A 55 -16.45 10.31 -0.32
C LYS A 55 -16.34 11.20 0.91
#